data_AF-A0A959UT21-F1
#
_entry.id   AF-A0A959UT21-F1
#
_cell.length_a   1.000
_cell.length_b   1.000
_cell.length_c   1.000
_cell.angle_alpha   90.00
_cell.angle_beta   90.00
_cell.angle_gamma   90.00
#
_symmetry.space_group_name_H-M   'P 1'
#
loop_
_entity.id
_entity.type
_entity.pdbx_description
1 polymer ?
#
loop_
_entity_poly.entity_id
_entity_poly.type
_entity_poly.pdbx_seq_one_letter_code
_entity_poly.pdbx_strand_id
1 'polypeptide(L)'
;MLFNSFEFAVFFPLVAAAYFLLPHRWRWLLLLGASYWFYMAWKAEYAVLLVISTLVDFTAARGIAKASTPVGRKRWLLLSVITNLGILVGFKYFNFLNGTLRDLFGAGWPIAD
;
A
#
# COMPACT_ATOMS: atom_id res chain seq x y z
N MET A 1 1.76 -13.63 6.72
CA MET A 1 2.39 -14.56 5.77
C MET A 1 3.62 -13.91 5.16
N LEU A 2 4.79 -14.53 5.27
CA LEU A 2 6.04 -14.02 4.69
C LEU A 2 6.26 -14.63 3.30
N PHE A 3 6.99 -13.95 2.43
CA PHE A 3 7.27 -14.47 1.07
C PHE A 3 8.07 -15.77 1.07
N ASN A 4 8.88 -16.02 2.10
CA ASN A 4 9.66 -17.24 2.27
C ASN A 4 8.98 -18.29 3.17
N SER A 5 7.68 -18.14 3.48
CA SER A 5 6.94 -19.12 4.28
C SER A 5 6.26 -20.19 3.42
N PHE A 6 6.04 -21.36 4.01
CA PHE A 6 5.27 -22.44 3.38
C PHE A 6 3.85 -22.01 3.02
N GLU A 7 3.22 -21.20 3.87
CA GLU A 7 1.91 -20.61 3.61
C GLU A 7 1.88 -19.86 2.27
N PHE A 8 2.91 -19.04 1.98
CA PHE A 8 2.98 -18.29 0.72
C PHE A 8 3.20 -19.22 -0.47
N ALA A 9 4.03 -20.25 -0.30
CA ALA A 9 4.29 -21.25 -1.33
C ALA A 9 3.02 -21.99 -1.77
N VAL A 10 2.03 -22.15 -0.88
CA VAL A 10 0.71 -22.71 -1.20
C VAL A 10 -0.26 -21.63 -1.69
N PHE A 11 -0.28 -20.46 -1.05
CA PHE A 11 -1.18 -19.36 -1.39
C PHE A 11 -0.99 -18.87 -2.82
N PHE A 12 0.25 -18.68 -3.26
CA PHE A 12 0.54 -18.09 -4.57
C PHE A 12 0.02 -18.97 -5.74
N PRO A 13 0.34 -20.28 -5.83
CA PRO A 13 -0.22 -21.15 -6.86
C PRO A 13 -1.75 -21.22 -6.83
N LEU A 14 -2.37 -21.22 -5.65
CA LEU A 14 -3.83 -21.24 -5.52
C LEU A 14 -4.47 -19.97 -6.09
N VAL A 15 -3.95 -18.79 -5.73
CA VAL A 15 -4.44 -17.50 -6.26
C VAL A 15 -4.18 -17.39 -7.76
N ALA A 16 -3.01 -17.84 -8.23
CA ALA A 16 -2.67 -17.85 -9.65
C ALA A 16 -3.60 -18.78 -10.44
N ALA A 17 -3.84 -20.00 -9.96
CA ALA A 17 -4.77 -20.94 -10.60
C ALA A 17 -6.19 -20.35 -10.64
N ALA A 18 -6.68 -19.81 -9.52
CA ALA A 18 -7.97 -19.14 -9.46
C ALA A 18 -8.06 -17.96 -10.45
N TYR A 19 -6.98 -17.17 -10.62
CA TYR A 19 -6.93 -16.05 -11.57
C TYR A 19 -7.13 -16.51 -13.01
N PHE A 20 -6.48 -17.60 -13.41
CA PHE A 20 -6.60 -18.12 -14.79
C PHE A 20 -7.93 -18.81 -15.04
N LEU A 21 -8.53 -19.46 -14.03
CA LEU A 21 -9.83 -20.11 -14.11
C LEU A 21 -11.00 -19.12 -14.09
N LEU A 22 -10.85 -17.95 -13.43
CA LEU A 22 -11.93 -16.98 -13.32
C LEU A 22 -12.17 -16.19 -14.63
N PRO A 23 -13.44 -15.87 -14.95
CA PRO A 23 -13.77 -14.93 -16.01
C PRO A 23 -13.14 -13.56 -15.76
N HIS A 24 -12.72 -12.88 -16.83
CA HIS A 24 -11.97 -11.63 -16.76
C HIS A 24 -12.60 -10.57 -15.83
N ARG A 25 -13.94 -10.46 -15.81
CA ARG A 25 -14.70 -9.53 -14.97
C ARG A 25 -14.50 -9.70 -13.46
N TRP A 26 -14.12 -10.89 -12.99
CA TRP A 26 -13.96 -11.21 -11.56
C TRP A 26 -12.50 -11.22 -11.10
N ARG A 27 -11.54 -11.19 -12.03
CA ARG A 27 -10.11 -11.32 -11.72
C ARG A 27 -9.61 -10.20 -10.81
N TRP A 28 -10.08 -8.97 -11.01
CA TRP A 28 -9.66 -7.85 -10.18
C TRP A 28 -10.17 -7.98 -8.73
N LEU A 29 -11.37 -8.53 -8.52
CA LEU A 29 -11.91 -8.79 -7.17
C LEU A 29 -11.11 -9.88 -6.46
N LEU A 30 -10.76 -10.96 -7.18
CA LEU A 30 -9.88 -12.00 -6.66
C LEU A 30 -8.53 -11.42 -6.25
N LEU A 31 -7.88 -10.65 -7.13
CA LEU A 31 -6.56 -10.07 -6.85
C LEU A 31 -6.61 -9.05 -5.70
N LEU A 32 -7.67 -8.25 -5.63
CA LEU A 32 -7.88 -7.31 -4.52
C LEU A 32 -8.06 -8.07 -3.20
N GLY A 33 -8.95 -9.05 -3.15
CA GLY A 33 -9.18 -9.87 -1.96
C GLY A 33 -7.93 -10.63 -1.52
N ALA A 34 -7.21 -11.23 -2.47
CA ALA A 34 -5.95 -11.92 -2.22
C ALA A 34 -4.88 -10.97 -1.67
N SER A 35 -4.75 -9.77 -2.23
CA SER A 35 -3.83 -8.75 -1.72
C SER A 35 -4.14 -8.39 -0.27
N TYR A 36 -5.39 -8.08 0.04
CA TYR A 36 -5.80 -7.74 1.41
C TYR A 36 -5.56 -8.89 2.39
N TRP A 37 -5.91 -10.11 2.00
CA TRP A 37 -5.66 -11.30 2.81
C TRP A 37 -4.17 -11.49 3.09
N PHE A 38 -3.33 -11.37 2.06
CA PHE A 38 -1.88 -11.50 2.17
C PHE A 38 -1.29 -10.54 3.20
N TYR A 39 -1.68 -9.26 3.14
CA TYR A 39 -1.18 -8.24 4.06
C TYR A 39 -1.77 -8.33 5.46
N MET A 40 -3.06 -8.68 5.60
CA MET A 40 -3.70 -8.91 6.90
C MET A 40 -3.11 -10.11 7.64
N ALA A 41 -2.68 -11.15 6.92
CA ALA A 41 -2.05 -12.32 7.49
C ALA A 41 -0.70 -12.03 8.17
N TRP A 42 -0.16 -10.81 8.04
CA TRP A 42 1.02 -10.38 8.81
C TRP A 42 0.63 -9.51 10.01
N LYS A 43 -0.10 -8.41 9.79
CA LYS A 43 -0.86 -7.70 10.83
C LYS A 43 -2.11 -7.07 10.23
N ALA A 44 -3.24 -7.20 10.92
CA ALA A 44 -4.52 -6.67 10.48
C ALA A 44 -4.49 -5.13 10.31
N GLU A 45 -3.69 -4.43 11.11
CA GLU A 45 -3.52 -2.97 11.04
C GLU A 45 -3.06 -2.47 9.67
N TYR A 46 -2.31 -3.28 8.91
CA TYR A 46 -1.83 -2.90 7.58
C TYR A 46 -2.95 -2.88 6.53
N ALA A 47 -4.09 -3.52 6.80
CA ALA A 47 -5.27 -3.38 5.96
C ALA A 47 -5.73 -1.92 5.90
N VAL A 48 -5.67 -1.19 7.02
CA VAL A 48 -6.11 0.21 7.07
C VAL A 48 -5.28 1.07 6.12
N LEU A 49 -3.95 0.87 6.13
CA LEU A 49 -3.03 1.58 5.23
C LEU A 49 -3.33 1.26 3.77
N LEU A 50 -3.61 -0.01 3.45
CA LEU A 50 -3.97 -0.42 2.10
C LEU A 50 -5.33 0.12 1.65
N VAL A 51 -6.35 0.15 2.52
CA VAL A 51 -7.64 0.77 2.22
C VAL A 51 -7.43 2.24 1.87
N ILE A 52 -6.69 2.97 2.69
CA ILE A 52 -6.44 4.40 2.48
C ILE A 52 -5.73 4.61 1.13
N SER A 53 -4.63 3.91 0.89
CA SER A 53 -3.89 4.00 -0.38
C SER A 53 -4.77 3.65 -1.58
N THR A 54 -5.52 2.54 -1.51
CA THR A 54 -6.44 2.10 -2.58
C THR A 54 -7.51 3.15 -2.87
N LEU A 55 -8.14 3.71 -1.85
CA LEU A 55 -9.19 4.73 -2.01
C LEU A 55 -8.63 6.03 -2.58
N VAL A 56 -7.47 6.47 -2.10
CA VAL A 56 -6.82 7.69 -2.58
C VAL A 56 -6.39 7.52 -4.03
N ASP A 57 -5.77 6.41 -4.39
CA ASP A 57 -5.35 6.16 -5.77
C ASP A 57 -6.53 5.98 -6.71
N PHE A 58 -7.59 5.32 -6.28
CA PHE A 58 -8.81 5.19 -7.07
C PHE A 58 -9.50 6.54 -7.31
N THR A 59 -9.62 7.37 -6.26
CA THR A 59 -10.21 8.71 -6.38
C THR A 59 -9.33 9.65 -7.20
N ALA A 60 -8.01 9.61 -7.02
CA ALA A 60 -7.05 10.36 -7.81
C ALA A 60 -7.09 9.98 -9.29
N ALA A 61 -7.12 8.69 -9.62
CA ALA A 61 -7.22 8.22 -11.00
C ALA A 61 -8.51 8.73 -11.68
N ARG A 62 -9.66 8.67 -10.99
CA ARG A 62 -10.92 9.24 -11.49
C ARG A 62 -10.84 10.76 -11.63
N GLY A 63 -10.19 11.44 -10.70
CA GLY A 63 -9.95 12.88 -10.74
C GLY A 63 -9.10 13.30 -11.94
N ILE A 64 -8.03 12.56 -12.23
CA ILE A 64 -7.18 12.75 -13.42
C ILE A 64 -7.99 12.56 -14.70
N ALA A 65 -8.79 11.50 -14.78
CA ALA A 65 -9.62 11.20 -15.95
C ALA A 65 -10.67 12.30 -16.23
N LYS A 66 -11.24 12.91 -15.18
CA LYS A 66 -12.23 14.00 -15.29
C LYS A 66 -11.61 15.38 -15.53
N ALA A 67 -10.35 15.58 -15.17
CA ALA A 67 -9.71 16.89 -15.27
C ALA A 67 -9.46 17.28 -16.75
N SER A 68 -10.00 18.43 -17.14
CA SER A 68 -9.85 19.04 -18.46
C SER A 68 -8.53 19.79 -18.63
N THR A 69 -7.89 20.21 -17.53
CA THR A 69 -6.64 20.98 -17.55
C THR A 69 -5.44 20.16 -17.07
N PRO A 70 -4.24 20.41 -17.63
CA PRO A 70 -3.00 19.78 -17.16
C PRO A 70 -2.72 20.03 -15.67
N VAL A 71 -3.05 21.23 -15.18
CA VAL A 71 -2.88 21.60 -13.77
C VAL A 71 -3.78 20.76 -12.87
N GLY A 72 -5.05 20.54 -13.25
CA GLY A 72 -5.97 19.70 -12.49
C GLY A 72 -5.49 18.25 -12.39
N ARG A 73 -4.99 17.68 -13.50
CA ARG A 73 -4.40 16.33 -13.51
C ARG A 73 -3.18 16.23 -12.60
N LYS A 74 -2.29 17.23 -12.65
CA LYS A 74 -1.09 17.29 -11.80
C LYS A 74 -1.44 17.35 -10.31
N ARG A 75 -2.49 18.07 -9.92
CA ARG A 75 -2.95 18.12 -8.52
C ARG A 75 -3.38 16.74 -7.99
N TRP A 76 -4.19 16.02 -8.77
CA TRP A 76 -4.61 14.67 -8.39
C TRP A 76 -3.45 13.67 -8.32
N LEU A 77 -2.50 13.76 -9.26
CA LEU A 77 -1.28 12.97 -9.22
C LEU A 77 -0.46 13.27 -7.96
N LEU A 78 -0.24 14.55 -7.66
CA LEU A 78 0.51 14.97 -6.47
C LEU A 78 -0.18 14.49 -5.18
N LEU A 79 -1.51 14.55 -5.11
CA LEU A 79 -2.26 14.01 -3.97
C LEU A 79 -1.94 12.52 -3.75
N SER A 80 -2.07 11.69 -4.79
CA SER A 80 -1.77 10.25 -4.73
C SER A 80 -0.32 9.97 -4.32
N VAL A 81 0.63 10.69 -4.93
CA VAL A 81 2.07 10.53 -4.64
C VAL A 81 2.39 10.92 -3.20
N ILE A 82 1.91 12.09 -2.75
CA ILE A 82 2.16 12.58 -1.38
C ILE A 82 1.57 11.62 -0.35
N THR A 83 0.34 11.12 -0.57
CA THR A 83 -0.26 10.17 0.36
C THR A 83 0.52 8.86 0.43
N ASN A 84 0.86 8.25 -0.71
CA ASN A 84 1.59 6.97 -0.71
C ASN A 84 3.00 7.11 -0.12
N LEU A 85 3.73 8.19 -0.46
CA LEU A 85 5.03 8.47 0.14
C LEU A 85 4.91 8.80 1.62
N GLY A 86 3.86 9.52 2.05
CA GLY A 86 3.60 9.81 3.45
C GLY A 86 3.37 8.53 4.27
N ILE A 87 2.54 7.62 3.76
CA ILE A 87 2.34 6.29 4.37
C ILE A 87 3.67 5.53 4.44
N LEU A 88 4.44 5.50 3.34
CA LEU A 88 5.73 4.81 3.30
C LEU A 88 6.71 5.38 4.32
N VAL A 89 6.84 6.70 4.41
CA VAL A 89 7.74 7.36 5.36
C VAL A 89 7.29 7.10 6.80
N GLY A 90 6.02 7.35 7.11
CA GLY A 90 5.48 7.17 8.46
C GLY A 90 5.54 5.72 8.94
N PHE A 91 5.24 4.76 8.07
CA PHE A 91 5.17 3.36 8.45
C PHE A 91 6.52 2.64 8.40
N LYS A 92 7.32 2.86 7.35
CA LYS A 92 8.54 2.08 7.10
C LYS A 92 9.82 2.79 7.55
N TYR A 93 9.89 4.11 7.38
CA TYR A 93 11.13 4.87 7.56
C TYR A 93 11.16 5.76 8.80
N PHE A 94 10.04 5.89 9.52
CA PHE A 94 9.97 6.79 10.68
C PHE A 94 11.03 6.44 11.73
N ASN A 95 11.14 5.18 12.15
CA ASN A 95 12.13 4.76 13.14
C ASN A 95 13.57 4.95 12.64
N PHE A 96 13.82 4.69 11.35
CA PHE A 96 15.14 4.89 10.73
C PHE A 96 15.54 6.37 10.71
N LEU A 97 14.62 7.25 10.32
CA LEU A 97 14.85 8.70 10.31
C LEU A 97 15.03 9.24 11.72
N ASN A 98 14.21 8.78 12.66
CA ASN A 98 14.30 9.19 14.05
C ASN A 98 15.62 8.75 14.70
N GLY A 99 16.07 7.52 14.43
CA GLY A 99 17.39 7.04 14.86
C GLY A 99 18.52 7.90 14.29
N THR A 100 18.50 8.15 12.97
CA THR A 100 19.49 9.02 12.31
C THR A 100 19.54 10.43 12.90
N LEU A 101 18.38 11.02 13.20
CA LEU A 101 18.30 12.35 13.82
C LEU A 101 18.90 12.36 15.23
N ARG A 102 18.62 11.31 16.02
CA ARG A 102 19.19 11.14 17.36
C ARG A 102 20.71 11.00 17.31
N ASP A 103 21.22 10.22 16.37
CA ASP A 103 22.65 9.94 16.25
C ASP A 103 23.44 11.15 15.75
N LEU A 104 22.86 11.97 14.85
CA LEU A 104 23.54 13.13 14.28
C LEU A 104 23.41 14.41 15.13
N PHE A 105 22.27 14.61 15.78
CA PHE A 105 21.94 15.89 16.42
C PHE A 105 21.60 15.78 17.90
N GLY A 106 21.59 14.57 18.47
CA GLY A 106 21.12 14.34 19.85
C GLY A 106 19.62 14.66 20.04
N ALA A 107 18.90 14.93 18.96
CA ALA A 107 17.50 15.31 18.94
C ALA A 107 16.71 14.24 18.21
N GLY A 108 15.79 13.59 18.91
CA GLY A 108 14.92 12.57 18.35
C GLY A 108 13.65 12.44 19.18
N TRP A 109 12.57 12.01 18.53
CA TRP A 109 11.35 11.67 19.24
C TRP A 109 11.60 10.44 20.13
N PRO A 110 11.22 10.47 21.41
CA PRO A 110 11.33 9.28 22.26
C PRO A 110 10.35 8.22 21.74
N ILE A 111 10.90 7.09 21.28
CA ILE A 111 10.12 5.92 20.89
C ILE A 111 10.10 5.00 22.11
N ALA A 112 8.91 4.57 22.56
CA ALA A 112 8.81 3.52 23.56
C ALA A 112 9.20 2.19 22.92
N ASP A 113 10.05 1.42 23.60
CA ASP A 113 10.58 0.13 23.16
C ASP A 113 9.46 -0.90 22.84
#